data_AF-A0A544ZJ24-F1
#
_entry.id   AF-A0A544ZJ24-F1
#
_cell.length_a   1.000
_cell.length_b   1.000
_cell.length_c   1.000
_cell.angle_alpha   90.00
_cell.angle_beta   90.00
_cell.angle_gamma   90.00
#
_symmetry.space_group_name_H-M   'P 1'
#
loop_
_entity.id
_entity.type
_entity.pdbx_description
1 polymer ?
#
loop_
_entity_poly.entity_id
_entity_poly.type
_entity_poly.pdbx_seq_one_letter_code
_entity_poly.pdbx_strand_id
1 'polypeptide(L)'
;MTADTFTDSTAFLASKGAAEIPHPGGTLLEHLHRVAAQLKDWDAPEEVQLAGLCHATYGTDGFGHRLLDLADRTALAEVIGVPAEALVYLYASCDRAATYPALRFVDRFTGRPVDPSVAELRAFILITAANEIDVARHNADIRAKHGAALHAFFARNRVLLPPVAWEAVKETFAVRIASLDHLVLTVADISRTIDFYRDALGMEPVTFGGGRHALAFGSSKINLHQAGHEIRPHALRPVPGSADLCLITHSPLDQVAAHLTAAGVPIEEGPVPRTGALGPITSLYIRDPDHNLIEISNYD
;
A
#
# COMPACT_ATOMS: atom_id res chain seq x y z
N MET A 1 7.73 27.42 -13.89
CA MET A 1 6.83 27.19 -15.03
C MET A 1 6.14 28.49 -15.37
N THR A 2 6.48 29.09 -16.51
CA THR A 2 5.59 30.10 -17.07
C THR A 2 4.29 29.37 -17.44
N ALA A 3 3.14 30.00 -17.18
CA ALA A 3 1.86 29.41 -17.55
C ALA A 3 1.79 29.09 -19.06
N ASP A 4 2.56 29.85 -19.85
CA ASP A 4 2.65 29.74 -21.30
C ASP A 4 3.28 28.40 -21.73
N THR A 5 4.44 28.01 -21.20
CA THR A 5 5.12 26.77 -21.65
C THR A 5 4.29 25.51 -21.41
N PHE A 6 3.60 25.40 -20.27
CA PHE A 6 2.73 24.24 -19.99
C PHE A 6 1.52 24.19 -20.92
N THR A 7 0.94 25.36 -21.21
CA THR A 7 -0.20 25.50 -22.13
C THR A 7 0.22 25.11 -23.55
N ASP A 8 1.37 25.59 -24.01
CA ASP A 8 1.93 25.26 -25.32
C ASP A 8 2.26 23.77 -25.45
N SER A 9 2.83 23.17 -24.40
CA SER A 9 3.11 21.73 -24.33
C SER A 9 1.83 20.89 -24.43
N THR A 10 0.79 21.34 -23.73
CA THR A 10 -0.53 20.68 -23.74
C THR A 10 -1.16 20.75 -25.12
N ALA A 11 -1.15 21.93 -25.75
CA ALA A 11 -1.66 22.13 -27.11
C ALA A 11 -0.87 21.30 -28.13
N PHE A 12 0.46 21.21 -27.98
CA PHE A 12 1.30 20.36 -28.81
C PHE A 12 0.87 18.89 -28.70
N LEU A 13 0.73 18.34 -27.49
CA LEU A 13 0.31 16.95 -27.29
C LEU A 13 -1.09 16.67 -27.86
N ALA A 14 -2.05 17.59 -27.65
CA ALA A 14 -3.38 17.48 -28.23
C ALA A 14 -3.33 17.47 -29.77
N SER A 15 -2.50 18.32 -30.38
CA SER A 15 -2.30 18.34 -31.85
C SER A 15 -1.71 17.04 -32.41
N LYS A 16 -1.04 16.24 -31.57
CA LYS A 16 -0.49 14.92 -31.91
C LYS A 16 -1.44 13.76 -31.63
N GLY A 17 -2.68 14.04 -31.21
CA GLY A 17 -3.71 13.03 -30.98
C GLY A 17 -3.72 12.44 -29.57
N ALA A 18 -3.05 13.05 -28.60
CA ALA A 18 -2.98 12.52 -27.23
C ALA A 18 -4.36 12.49 -26.53
N ALA A 19 -5.29 13.36 -26.93
CA ALA A 19 -6.62 13.47 -26.34
C ALA A 19 -7.56 12.34 -26.79
N GLU A 20 -7.21 11.63 -27.86
CA GLU A 20 -8.06 10.60 -28.48
C GLU A 20 -7.61 9.18 -28.13
N ILE A 21 -6.41 9.03 -27.55
CA ILE A 21 -5.84 7.72 -27.24
C ILE A 21 -6.32 7.25 -25.87
N PRO A 22 -7.05 6.11 -25.77
CA PRO A 22 -7.46 5.56 -24.48
C PRO A 22 -6.26 5.17 -23.63
N HIS A 23 -6.32 5.51 -22.34
CA HIS A 23 -5.29 5.21 -21.35
C HIS A 23 -5.93 5.00 -19.97
N PRO A 24 -5.30 4.29 -19.01
CA PRO A 24 -5.81 4.20 -17.65
C PRO A 24 -6.23 5.57 -17.08
N GLY A 25 -7.49 5.66 -16.62
CA GLY A 25 -8.06 6.90 -16.09
C GLY A 25 -8.49 7.93 -17.14
N GLY A 26 -8.72 7.52 -18.39
CA GLY A 26 -9.29 8.37 -19.44
C GLY A 26 -8.50 8.31 -20.75
N THR A 27 -7.89 9.44 -21.11
CA THR A 27 -7.08 9.62 -22.32
C THR A 27 -5.59 9.70 -21.96
N LEU A 28 -4.71 9.52 -22.95
CA LEU A 28 -3.27 9.71 -22.76
C LEU A 28 -2.96 11.13 -22.30
N LEU A 29 -3.61 12.15 -22.86
CA LEU A 29 -3.42 13.53 -22.45
C LEU A 29 -3.79 13.76 -20.96
N GLU A 30 -4.93 13.23 -20.52
CA GLU A 30 -5.34 13.32 -19.10
C GLU A 30 -4.35 12.63 -18.16
N HIS A 31 -3.84 11.46 -18.55
CA HIS A 31 -2.79 10.78 -17.81
C HIS A 31 -1.51 11.62 -17.70
N LEU A 32 -1.04 12.16 -18.83
CA LEU A 32 0.16 13.00 -18.87
C LEU A 32 0.03 14.25 -17.97
N HIS A 33 -1.15 14.86 -17.93
CA HIS A 33 -1.45 15.94 -17.00
C HIS A 33 -1.38 15.51 -15.54
N ARG A 34 -1.95 14.35 -15.18
CA ARG A 34 -1.91 13.84 -13.80
C ARG A 34 -0.48 13.51 -13.37
N VAL A 35 0.34 12.95 -14.26
CA VAL A 35 1.77 12.70 -14.00
C VAL A 35 2.51 14.02 -13.74
N ALA A 36 2.33 15.02 -14.60
CA ALA A 36 2.96 16.33 -14.43
C ALA A 36 2.50 17.04 -13.13
N ALA A 37 1.21 16.96 -12.80
CA ALA A 37 0.67 17.49 -11.57
C ALA A 37 1.26 16.80 -10.33
N GLN A 38 1.37 15.46 -10.35
CA GLN A 38 1.97 14.70 -9.26
C GLN A 38 3.45 15.06 -9.05
N LEU A 39 4.21 15.29 -10.13
CA LEU A 39 5.60 15.74 -10.06
C LEU A 39 5.71 17.16 -9.48
N LYS A 40 4.78 18.05 -9.85
CA LYS A 40 4.68 19.39 -9.28
C LYS A 40 4.37 19.35 -7.78
N ASP A 41 3.46 18.49 -7.35
CA ASP A 41 3.12 18.30 -5.92
C ASP A 41 4.29 17.76 -5.10
N TRP A 42 5.24 17.06 -5.76
CA TRP A 42 6.49 16.62 -5.15
C TRP A 42 7.63 17.65 -5.25
N ASP A 43 7.34 18.88 -5.69
CA ASP A 43 8.31 19.97 -5.86
C ASP A 43 9.47 19.59 -6.83
N ALA A 44 9.16 18.83 -7.89
CA ALA A 44 10.13 18.47 -8.91
C ALA A 44 10.58 19.71 -9.71
N PRO A 45 11.82 19.76 -10.23
CA PRO A 45 12.26 20.82 -11.14
C PRO A 45 11.34 20.95 -12.36
N GLU A 46 11.25 22.15 -12.92
CA GLU A 46 10.34 22.47 -14.03
C GLU A 46 10.58 21.58 -15.26
N GLU A 47 11.85 21.35 -15.60
CA GLU A 47 12.24 20.47 -16.69
C GLU A 47 11.79 19.01 -16.46
N VAL A 48 11.71 18.56 -15.20
CA VAL A 48 11.22 17.23 -14.84
C VAL A 48 9.70 17.17 -14.93
N GLN A 49 9.00 18.24 -14.53
CA GLN A 49 7.54 18.35 -14.70
C GLN A 49 7.14 18.33 -16.18
N LEU A 50 7.83 19.10 -17.03
CA LEU A 50 7.61 19.12 -18.48
C LEU A 50 7.98 17.79 -19.13
N ALA A 51 9.07 17.17 -18.70
CA ALA A 51 9.43 15.84 -19.16
C ALA A 51 8.37 14.81 -18.75
N GLY A 52 7.81 14.90 -17.55
CA GLY A 52 6.69 14.07 -17.11
C GLY A 52 5.42 14.26 -17.93
N LEU A 53 5.09 15.51 -18.29
CA LEU A 53 3.98 15.82 -19.20
C LEU A 53 4.19 15.22 -20.60
N CYS A 54 5.43 15.09 -21.06
CA CYS A 54 5.73 14.65 -22.42
C CYS A 54 6.37 13.25 -22.49
N HIS A 55 6.44 12.50 -21.39
CA HIS A 55 7.30 11.32 -21.26
C HIS A 55 6.94 10.18 -22.24
N ALA A 56 5.69 10.12 -22.71
CA ALA A 56 5.21 9.12 -23.65
C ALA A 56 5.28 9.55 -25.12
N THR A 57 5.84 10.72 -25.43
CA THR A 57 5.81 11.31 -26.79
C THR A 57 6.45 10.39 -27.84
N TYR A 58 7.56 9.73 -27.50
CA TYR A 58 8.26 8.79 -28.38
C TYR A 58 7.85 7.32 -28.16
N GLY A 59 6.78 7.10 -27.39
CA GLY A 59 6.41 5.80 -26.83
C GLY A 59 7.37 5.35 -25.73
N THR A 60 6.92 4.40 -24.92
CA THR A 60 7.69 3.82 -23.80
C THR A 60 7.88 2.33 -24.00
N ASP A 61 8.73 1.72 -23.20
CA ASP A 61 8.77 0.26 -23.08
C ASP A 61 7.57 -0.18 -22.21
N GLY A 62 6.57 -0.82 -22.85
CA GLY A 62 5.26 -1.12 -22.25
C GLY A 62 4.08 -0.35 -22.88
N PHE A 63 4.33 0.77 -23.57
CA PHE A 63 3.32 1.50 -24.34
C PHE A 63 3.94 2.05 -25.64
N GLY A 64 3.84 1.27 -26.72
CA GLY A 64 4.54 1.54 -27.98
C GLY A 64 3.94 2.64 -28.86
N HIS A 65 2.82 3.27 -28.48
CA HIS A 65 2.21 4.33 -29.27
C HIS A 65 3.11 5.57 -29.28
N ARG A 66 3.42 6.08 -30.47
CA ARG A 66 4.27 7.27 -30.65
C ARG A 66 3.42 8.45 -31.11
N LEU A 67 3.55 9.58 -30.41
CA LEU A 67 2.95 10.85 -30.79
C LEU A 67 3.86 11.65 -31.76
N LEU A 68 5.17 11.40 -31.69
CA LEU A 68 6.18 12.06 -32.52
C LEU A 68 7.26 11.05 -32.93
N ASP A 69 7.77 11.18 -34.16
CA ASP A 69 8.92 10.39 -34.61
C ASP A 69 10.22 10.90 -33.97
N LEU A 70 11.21 10.01 -33.81
CA LEU A 70 12.53 10.35 -33.29
C LEU A 70 13.32 11.26 -34.24
N ALA A 71 12.95 11.34 -35.52
CA ALA A 71 13.52 12.31 -36.45
C ALA A 71 13.09 13.75 -36.13
N ASP A 72 11.94 13.94 -35.47
CA ASP A 72 11.30 15.24 -35.25
C ASP A 72 11.50 15.78 -33.81
N ARG A 73 12.47 15.24 -33.07
CA ARG A 73 12.72 15.60 -31.65
C ARG A 73 12.92 17.10 -31.41
N THR A 74 13.52 17.80 -32.38
CA THR A 74 13.73 19.25 -32.31
C THR A 74 12.41 20.00 -32.13
N ALA A 75 11.32 19.53 -32.74
CA ALA A 75 10.01 20.16 -32.59
C ALA A 75 9.49 20.07 -31.15
N LEU A 76 9.78 18.97 -30.43
CA LEU A 76 9.44 18.89 -29.00
C LEU A 76 10.37 19.79 -28.17
N ALA A 77 11.67 19.79 -28.46
CA ALA A 77 12.66 20.62 -27.76
C ALA A 77 12.37 22.13 -27.86
N GLU A 78 11.82 22.59 -28.98
CA GLU A 78 11.39 23.98 -29.17
C GLU A 78 10.23 24.37 -28.24
N VAL A 79 9.39 23.40 -27.84
CA VAL A 79 8.22 23.62 -26.98
C VAL A 79 8.57 23.49 -25.49
N ILE A 80 9.27 22.43 -25.10
CA ILE A 80 9.56 22.13 -23.67
C ILE A 80 10.97 22.50 -23.22
N GLY A 81 11.81 22.95 -24.15
CA GLY A 81 13.23 23.19 -23.92
C GLY A 81 14.08 21.93 -24.03
N VAL A 82 15.33 22.12 -24.46
CA VAL A 82 16.33 21.05 -24.65
C VAL A 82 16.53 20.18 -23.38
N PRO A 83 16.64 20.73 -22.16
CA PRO A 83 16.83 19.90 -20.96
C PRO A 83 15.67 18.94 -20.69
N ALA A 84 14.42 19.41 -20.84
CA ALA A 84 13.24 18.57 -20.62
C ALA A 84 13.11 17.51 -21.72
N GLU A 85 13.36 17.87 -22.98
CA GLU A 85 13.35 16.92 -24.10
C GLU A 85 14.39 15.80 -23.94
N ALA A 86 15.59 16.13 -23.44
CA ALA A 86 16.61 15.13 -23.15
C ALA A 86 16.13 14.09 -22.11
N LEU A 87 15.39 14.52 -21.09
CA LEU A 87 14.78 13.63 -20.11
C LEU A 87 13.65 12.77 -20.71
N VAL A 88 12.82 13.34 -21.61
CA VAL A 88 11.80 12.58 -22.36
C VAL A 88 12.47 11.48 -23.19
N TYR A 89 13.56 11.81 -23.89
CA TYR A 89 14.31 10.82 -24.66
C TYR A 89 14.96 9.76 -23.77
N LEU A 90 15.60 10.15 -22.66
CA LEU A 90 16.17 9.19 -21.71
C LEU A 90 15.10 8.22 -21.19
N TYR A 91 13.92 8.73 -20.83
CA TYR A 91 12.81 7.91 -20.39
C TYR A 91 12.30 6.97 -21.49
N ALA A 92 12.08 7.50 -22.70
CA ALA A 92 11.57 6.74 -23.83
C ALA A 92 12.56 5.70 -24.39
N SER A 93 13.86 5.95 -24.28
CA SER A 93 14.95 5.06 -24.73
C SER A 93 15.25 3.94 -23.72
N CYS A 94 14.66 4.00 -22.52
CA CYS A 94 14.83 2.97 -21.50
C CYS A 94 14.26 1.62 -21.94
N ASP A 95 15.12 0.61 -22.04
CA ASP A 95 14.73 -0.80 -21.96
C ASP A 95 14.52 -1.16 -20.48
N ARG A 96 13.27 -1.35 -20.05
CA ARG A 96 12.95 -1.60 -18.64
C ARG A 96 13.49 -2.94 -18.16
N ALA A 97 13.50 -3.97 -19.02
CA ALA A 97 14.00 -5.29 -18.67
C ALA A 97 15.51 -5.27 -18.38
N ALA A 98 16.27 -4.51 -19.16
CA ALA A 98 17.70 -4.30 -18.92
C ALA A 98 17.96 -3.31 -17.77
N THR A 99 17.16 -2.25 -17.66
CA THR A 99 17.44 -1.13 -16.75
C THR A 99 16.98 -1.40 -15.32
N TYR A 100 15.78 -1.91 -15.09
CA TYR A 100 15.20 -1.98 -13.74
C TYR A 100 15.94 -2.89 -12.75
N PRO A 101 16.59 -3.99 -13.16
CA PRO A 101 17.35 -4.82 -12.23
C PRO A 101 18.52 -4.07 -11.55
N ALA A 102 19.20 -3.17 -12.28
CA ALA A 102 20.49 -2.61 -11.83
C ALA A 102 20.69 -1.10 -12.14
N LEU A 103 19.67 -0.39 -12.62
CA LEU A 103 19.76 0.98 -13.16
C LEU A 103 20.89 1.17 -14.19
N ARG A 104 21.04 0.19 -15.10
CA ARG A 104 22.00 0.26 -16.21
C ARG A 104 21.27 0.54 -17.51
N PHE A 105 21.62 1.61 -18.19
CA PHE A 105 20.90 2.05 -19.37
C PHE A 105 21.58 1.53 -20.64
N VAL A 106 20.76 0.93 -21.50
CA VAL A 106 21.04 0.71 -22.91
C VAL A 106 19.92 1.39 -23.67
N ASP A 107 20.27 2.34 -24.53
CA ASP A 107 19.33 3.03 -25.38
C ASP A 107 18.71 2.02 -26.35
N ARG A 108 17.42 1.72 -26.20
CA ARG A 108 16.72 0.73 -27.03
C ARG A 108 16.56 1.15 -28.49
N PHE A 109 16.72 2.44 -28.80
CA PHE A 109 16.65 2.96 -30.17
C PHE A 109 17.98 2.80 -30.90
N THR A 110 19.11 2.92 -30.19
CA THR A 110 20.45 2.91 -30.80
C THR A 110 21.30 1.68 -30.45
N GLY A 111 20.91 0.92 -29.43
CA GLY A 111 21.66 -0.20 -28.86
C GLY A 111 22.90 0.21 -28.06
N ARG A 112 23.09 1.51 -27.80
CA ARG A 112 24.31 2.03 -27.15
C ARG A 112 24.12 2.14 -25.63
N PRO A 113 25.18 1.89 -24.83
CA PRO A 113 25.12 2.16 -23.40
C PRO A 113 24.98 3.67 -23.16
N VAL A 114 24.20 4.02 -22.13
CA VAL A 114 24.04 5.40 -21.65
C VAL A 114 24.48 5.42 -20.19
N ASP A 115 25.19 6.46 -19.78
CA ASP A 115 25.62 6.68 -18.39
C ASP A 115 24.99 7.98 -17.88
N PRO A 116 23.75 7.94 -17.36
CA PRO A 116 23.06 9.14 -16.91
C PRO A 116 23.70 9.69 -15.64
N SER A 117 23.78 11.01 -15.55
CA SER A 117 24.16 11.71 -14.34
C SER A 117 23.21 11.39 -13.18
N VAL A 118 23.65 11.66 -11.94
CA VAL A 118 22.79 11.50 -10.76
C VAL A 118 21.51 12.33 -10.85
N ALA A 119 21.57 13.51 -11.48
CA ALA A 119 20.40 14.36 -11.71
C ALA A 119 19.40 13.70 -12.68
N GLU A 120 19.89 13.14 -13.78
CA GLU A 120 19.08 12.41 -14.76
C GLU A 120 18.48 11.13 -14.16
N LEU A 121 19.24 10.39 -13.34
CA LEU A 121 18.73 9.22 -12.63
C LEU A 121 17.61 9.59 -11.65
N ARG A 122 17.75 10.70 -10.92
CA ARG A 122 16.70 11.22 -10.04
C ARG A 122 15.45 11.60 -10.84
N ALA A 123 15.60 12.35 -11.92
CA ALA A 123 14.49 12.72 -12.80
C ALA A 123 13.79 11.49 -13.38
N PHE A 124 14.56 10.53 -13.91
CA PHE A 124 14.05 9.27 -14.45
C PHE A 124 13.25 8.48 -13.40
N ILE A 125 13.80 8.29 -12.21
CA ILE A 125 13.13 7.58 -11.12
C ILE A 125 11.85 8.31 -10.68
N LEU A 126 11.87 9.65 -10.64
CA LEU A 126 10.72 10.44 -10.21
C LEU A 126 9.59 10.38 -11.24
N ILE A 127 9.90 10.54 -12.53
CA ILE A 127 8.92 10.38 -13.63
C ILE A 127 8.40 8.94 -13.64
N THR A 128 9.27 7.94 -13.45
CA THR A 128 8.85 6.53 -13.34
C THR A 128 7.88 6.34 -12.18
N ALA A 129 8.18 6.88 -10.99
CA ALA A 129 7.28 6.78 -9.84
C ALA A 129 5.92 7.43 -10.11
N ALA A 130 5.89 8.66 -10.64
CA ALA A 130 4.64 9.36 -10.96
C ALA A 130 3.81 8.60 -12.01
N ASN A 131 4.44 8.15 -13.09
CA ASN A 131 3.81 7.36 -14.14
C ASN A 131 3.18 6.07 -13.59
N GLU A 132 3.97 5.25 -12.90
CA GLU A 132 3.52 3.94 -12.44
C GLU A 132 2.45 4.08 -11.35
N ILE A 133 2.54 5.10 -10.49
CA ILE A 133 1.50 5.38 -9.49
C ILE A 133 0.18 5.77 -10.16
N ASP A 134 0.19 6.65 -11.16
CA ASP A 134 -1.03 7.05 -11.86
C ASP A 134 -1.70 5.85 -12.55
N VAL A 135 -0.90 5.06 -13.28
CA VAL A 135 -1.39 3.84 -13.95
C VAL A 135 -1.98 2.87 -12.94
N ALA A 136 -1.30 2.61 -11.82
CA ALA A 136 -1.75 1.65 -10.81
C ALA A 136 -3.01 2.10 -10.05
N ARG A 137 -3.20 3.42 -9.88
CA ARG A 137 -4.43 3.98 -9.27
C ARG A 137 -5.65 3.80 -10.17
N HIS A 138 -5.47 3.81 -11.48
CA HIS A 138 -6.56 3.69 -12.46
C HIS A 138 -6.65 2.31 -13.13
N ASN A 139 -5.78 1.37 -12.77
CA ASN A 139 -5.79 0.01 -13.27
C ASN A 139 -5.34 -0.99 -12.19
N ALA A 140 -6.32 -1.59 -11.51
CA ALA A 140 -6.09 -2.55 -10.43
C ALA A 140 -5.37 -3.81 -10.90
N ASP A 141 -5.57 -4.25 -12.15
CA ASP A 141 -4.91 -5.44 -12.70
C ASP A 141 -3.41 -5.21 -12.90
N ILE A 142 -3.03 -4.04 -13.42
CA ILE A 142 -1.62 -3.64 -13.55
C ILE A 142 -0.98 -3.55 -12.16
N ARG A 143 -1.67 -2.93 -11.19
CA ARG A 143 -1.19 -2.85 -9.81
C ARG A 143 -0.98 -4.23 -9.20
N ALA A 144 -1.93 -5.15 -9.35
CA ALA A 144 -1.85 -6.50 -8.82
C ALA A 144 -0.69 -7.29 -9.47
N LYS A 145 -0.52 -7.14 -10.79
CA LYS A 145 0.49 -7.88 -11.55
C LYS A 145 1.92 -7.36 -11.33
N HIS A 146 2.11 -6.04 -11.23
CA HIS A 146 3.43 -5.41 -11.25
C HIS A 146 3.82 -4.71 -9.94
N GLY A 147 2.88 -4.46 -9.03
CA GLY A 147 3.09 -3.64 -7.84
C GLY A 147 4.22 -4.12 -6.92
N ALA A 148 4.33 -5.43 -6.68
CA ALA A 148 5.41 -5.97 -5.85
C ALA A 148 6.81 -5.74 -6.46
N ALA A 149 6.94 -5.91 -7.79
CA ALA A 149 8.19 -5.68 -8.50
C ALA A 149 8.56 -4.18 -8.53
N LEU A 150 7.57 -3.31 -8.74
CA LEU A 150 7.73 -1.86 -8.69
C LEU A 150 8.12 -1.37 -7.29
N HIS A 151 7.45 -1.84 -6.24
CA HIS A 151 7.83 -1.52 -4.86
C HIS A 151 9.28 -1.94 -4.58
N ALA A 152 9.68 -3.16 -4.97
CA ALA A 152 11.05 -3.63 -4.79
C ALA A 152 12.06 -2.78 -5.58
N PHE A 153 11.71 -2.38 -6.81
CA PHE A 153 12.53 -1.49 -7.64
C PHE A 153 12.75 -0.13 -6.96
N PHE A 154 11.69 0.54 -6.52
CA PHE A 154 11.81 1.84 -5.85
C PHE A 154 12.49 1.73 -4.48
N ALA A 155 12.27 0.63 -3.74
CA ALA A 155 12.93 0.39 -2.45
C ALA A 155 14.46 0.27 -2.61
N ARG A 156 14.94 -0.47 -3.63
CA ARG A 156 16.38 -0.56 -3.95
C ARG A 156 16.97 0.80 -4.33
N ASN A 157 16.16 1.65 -4.98
CA ASN A 157 16.57 2.95 -5.49
C ASN A 157 16.11 4.13 -4.61
N ARG A 158 15.77 3.87 -3.34
CA ARG A 158 15.17 4.85 -2.41
C ARG A 158 15.96 6.15 -2.29
N VAL A 159 17.28 6.09 -2.39
CA VAL A 159 18.17 7.26 -2.30
C VAL A 159 17.96 8.28 -3.41
N LEU A 160 17.36 7.87 -4.53
CA LEU A 160 17.04 8.72 -5.67
C LEU A 160 15.66 9.38 -5.57
N LEU A 161 14.84 9.01 -4.59
CA LEU A 161 13.50 9.55 -4.38
C LEU A 161 13.46 10.57 -3.23
N PRO A 162 12.75 11.70 -3.38
CA PRO A 162 12.41 12.55 -2.24
C PRO A 162 11.44 11.80 -1.29
N PRO A 163 11.41 12.13 0.01
CA PRO A 163 10.55 11.46 0.98
C PRO A 163 9.07 11.41 0.58
N VAL A 164 8.52 12.51 0.03
CA VAL A 164 7.12 12.59 -0.39
C VAL A 164 6.78 11.59 -1.51
N ALA A 165 7.66 11.42 -2.49
CA ALA A 165 7.46 10.45 -3.56
C ALA A 165 7.58 9.00 -3.04
N TRP A 166 8.47 8.76 -2.06
CA TRP A 166 8.58 7.45 -1.43
C TRP A 166 7.34 7.07 -0.63
N GLU A 167 6.72 8.00 0.10
CA GLU A 167 5.45 7.73 0.78
C GLU A 167 4.35 7.36 -0.22
N ALA A 168 4.24 8.08 -1.34
CA ALA A 168 3.28 7.76 -2.40
C ALA A 168 3.53 6.36 -3.03
N VAL A 169 4.79 5.97 -3.21
CA VAL A 169 5.18 4.62 -3.65
C VAL A 169 4.71 3.56 -2.64
N LYS A 170 4.93 3.78 -1.34
CA LYS A 170 4.48 2.84 -0.30
C LYS A 170 2.97 2.75 -0.20
N GLU A 171 2.26 3.87 -0.33
CA GLU A 171 0.79 3.90 -0.35
C GLU A 171 0.22 3.11 -1.52
N THR A 172 0.86 3.19 -2.67
CA THR A 172 0.35 2.57 -3.89
C THR A 172 0.74 1.10 -4.00
N PHE A 173 2.00 0.75 -3.72
CA PHE A 173 2.56 -0.55 -4.06
C PHE A 173 2.94 -1.45 -2.88
N ALA A 174 3.06 -0.91 -1.66
CA ALA A 174 3.38 -1.78 -0.53
C ALA A 174 2.21 -2.70 -0.21
N VAL A 175 2.52 -3.95 0.13
CA VAL A 175 1.54 -4.85 0.74
C VAL A 175 1.20 -4.29 2.11
N ARG A 176 -0.07 -3.95 2.32
CA ARG A 176 -0.59 -3.48 3.61
C ARG A 176 -1.55 -4.52 4.17
N ILE A 177 -1.34 -4.89 5.42
CA ILE A 177 -2.32 -5.66 6.17
C ILE A 177 -3.43 -4.69 6.57
N ALA A 178 -4.68 -5.01 6.22
CA ALA A 178 -5.82 -4.13 6.48
C ALA A 178 -6.25 -4.20 7.95
N SER A 179 -6.37 -5.41 8.48
CA SER A 179 -6.85 -5.68 9.84
C SER A 179 -6.51 -7.11 10.26
N LEU A 180 -6.74 -7.41 11.54
CA LEU A 180 -6.79 -8.78 12.03
C LEU A 180 -8.20 -9.34 11.82
N ASP A 181 -8.36 -10.27 10.88
CA ASP A 181 -9.66 -10.94 10.63
C ASP A 181 -10.01 -11.91 11.77
N HIS A 182 -9.08 -12.82 12.06
CA HIS A 182 -9.21 -13.77 13.17
C HIS A 182 -7.84 -14.19 13.70
N LEU A 183 -7.87 -14.79 14.88
CA LEU A 183 -6.77 -15.54 15.46
C LEU A 183 -7.23 -16.94 15.88
N VAL A 184 -6.29 -17.80 16.26
CA VAL A 184 -6.59 -19.15 16.78
C VAL A 184 -6.13 -19.22 18.22
N LEU A 185 -7.02 -19.60 19.14
CA LEU A 185 -6.64 -20.04 20.48
C LEU A 185 -6.56 -21.57 20.50
N THR A 186 -5.45 -22.08 21.03
CA THR A 186 -5.37 -23.49 21.43
C THR A 186 -5.83 -23.56 22.88
N VAL A 187 -6.81 -24.41 23.16
CA VAL A 187 -7.48 -24.47 24.47
C VAL A 187 -7.55 -25.91 24.98
N ALA A 188 -7.55 -26.10 26.29
CA ALA A 188 -7.64 -27.43 26.89
C ALA A 188 -9.02 -28.07 26.63
N ASP A 189 -10.10 -27.27 26.68
CA ASP A 189 -11.48 -27.73 26.49
C ASP A 189 -12.30 -26.68 25.75
N ILE A 190 -12.76 -27.01 24.53
CA ILE A 190 -13.51 -26.09 23.67
C ILE A 190 -14.84 -25.65 24.32
N SER A 191 -15.56 -26.56 24.98
CA SER A 191 -16.88 -26.24 25.52
C SER A 191 -16.76 -25.26 26.68
N ARG A 192 -15.79 -25.50 27.57
CA ARG A 192 -15.49 -24.60 28.70
C ARG A 192 -15.03 -23.22 28.21
N THR A 193 -14.22 -23.14 27.15
CA THR A 193 -13.86 -21.87 26.54
C THR A 193 -15.08 -21.18 25.94
N ILE A 194 -15.92 -21.89 25.19
CA ILE A 194 -17.13 -21.32 24.59
C ILE A 194 -18.04 -20.72 25.66
N ASP A 195 -18.31 -21.46 26.73
CA ASP A 195 -19.15 -21.00 27.83
C ASP A 195 -18.60 -19.73 28.46
N PHE A 196 -17.29 -19.70 28.74
CA PHE A 196 -16.64 -18.52 29.30
C PHE A 196 -16.78 -17.28 28.42
N TYR A 197 -16.39 -17.35 27.15
CA TYR A 197 -16.39 -16.15 26.29
C TYR A 197 -17.81 -15.70 25.92
N ARG A 198 -18.76 -16.63 25.82
CA ARG A 198 -20.19 -16.30 25.67
C ARG A 198 -20.71 -15.54 26.87
N ASP A 199 -20.47 -16.06 28.07
CA ASP A 199 -21.13 -15.54 29.28
C ASP A 199 -20.39 -14.31 29.86
N ALA A 200 -19.05 -14.31 29.84
CA ALA A 200 -18.25 -13.21 30.35
C ALA A 200 -18.15 -12.03 29.38
N LEU A 201 -18.05 -12.30 28.07
CA LEU A 201 -17.74 -11.27 27.05
C LEU A 201 -18.82 -11.13 25.96
N GLY A 202 -19.92 -11.88 26.04
CA GLY A 202 -21.03 -11.76 25.08
C GLY A 202 -20.68 -12.19 23.65
N MET A 203 -19.62 -12.97 23.46
CA MET A 203 -19.23 -13.45 22.13
C MET A 203 -20.21 -14.52 21.62
N GLU A 204 -20.45 -14.56 20.31
CA GLU A 204 -21.37 -15.52 19.71
C GLU A 204 -20.63 -16.82 19.32
N PRO A 205 -20.99 -17.99 19.88
CA PRO A 205 -20.40 -19.26 19.46
C PRO A 205 -20.88 -19.64 18.06
N VAL A 206 -19.94 -19.95 17.17
CA VAL A 206 -20.21 -20.35 15.79
C VAL A 206 -19.61 -21.72 15.53
N THR A 207 -20.40 -22.62 14.97
CA THR A 207 -19.92 -23.89 14.43
C THR A 207 -19.92 -23.84 12.91
N PHE A 208 -18.80 -24.19 12.29
CA PHE A 208 -18.64 -24.19 10.83
C PHE A 208 -17.80 -25.38 10.37
N GLY A 209 -17.94 -25.75 9.08
CA GLY A 209 -17.14 -26.75 8.37
C GLY A 209 -16.57 -27.92 9.18
N GLY A 210 -17.22 -29.08 9.16
CA GLY A 210 -16.68 -30.31 9.75
C GLY A 210 -16.53 -30.28 11.27
N GLY A 211 -17.32 -29.45 11.97
CA GLY A 211 -17.34 -29.38 13.44
C GLY A 211 -16.31 -28.44 14.04
N ARG A 212 -15.82 -27.43 13.30
CA ARG A 212 -14.93 -26.40 13.85
C ARG A 212 -15.73 -25.38 14.65
N HIS A 213 -15.12 -24.89 15.73
CA HIS A 213 -15.73 -23.93 16.63
C HIS A 213 -14.99 -22.58 16.58
N ALA A 214 -15.74 -21.49 16.69
CA ALA A 214 -15.23 -20.14 16.84
C ALA A 214 -16.13 -19.30 17.76
N LEU A 215 -15.59 -18.17 18.20
CA LEU A 215 -16.27 -17.12 18.95
C LEU A 215 -16.24 -15.84 18.13
N ALA A 216 -17.40 -15.40 17.64
CA ALA A 216 -17.53 -14.19 16.82
C ALA A 216 -17.81 -12.95 17.69
N PHE A 217 -17.22 -11.81 17.31
CA PHE A 217 -17.45 -10.51 17.93
C PHE A 217 -17.12 -9.39 16.93
N GLY A 218 -18.01 -8.39 16.82
CA GLY A 218 -17.87 -7.33 15.82
C GLY A 218 -17.72 -7.90 14.41
N SER A 219 -16.63 -7.54 13.73
CA SER A 219 -16.27 -8.07 12.40
C SER A 219 -15.16 -9.13 12.43
N SER A 220 -14.83 -9.66 13.61
CA SER A 220 -13.73 -10.59 13.82
C SER A 220 -14.19 -11.86 14.53
N LYS A 221 -13.30 -12.86 14.62
CA LYS A 221 -13.55 -14.07 15.42
C LYS A 221 -12.27 -14.66 16.02
N ILE A 222 -12.46 -15.49 17.04
CA ILE A 222 -11.43 -16.38 17.58
C ILE A 222 -11.80 -17.81 17.21
N ASN A 223 -11.00 -18.47 16.39
CA ASN A 223 -11.15 -19.91 16.14
C ASN A 223 -10.57 -20.70 17.33
N LEU A 224 -11.19 -21.82 17.67
CA LEU A 224 -10.77 -22.67 18.78
C LEU A 224 -10.24 -24.00 18.28
N HIS A 225 -9.01 -24.32 18.68
CA HIS A 225 -8.42 -25.66 18.50
C HIS A 225 -8.25 -26.31 19.87
N GLN A 226 -8.63 -27.57 19.99
CA GLN A 226 -8.37 -28.32 21.22
C GLN A 226 -6.92 -28.79 21.26
N ALA A 227 -6.26 -28.63 22.41
CA ALA A 227 -4.90 -29.08 22.62
C ALA A 227 -4.76 -30.59 22.31
N GLY A 228 -3.72 -30.94 21.56
CA GLY A 228 -3.47 -32.31 21.08
C GLY A 228 -4.34 -32.75 19.89
N HIS A 229 -5.27 -31.91 19.45
CA HIS A 229 -6.16 -32.16 18.31
C HIS A 229 -6.19 -30.94 17.36
N GLU A 230 -5.08 -30.23 17.24
CA GLU A 230 -4.98 -29.01 16.45
C GLU A 230 -5.11 -29.31 14.95
N ILE A 231 -5.84 -28.44 14.24
CA ILE A 231 -6.03 -28.55 12.81
C ILE A 231 -4.85 -27.86 12.11
N ARG A 232 -4.21 -28.56 11.16
CA ARG A 232 -3.12 -27.98 10.35
C ARG A 232 -3.66 -27.08 9.22
N PRO A 233 -2.93 -26.01 8.86
CA PRO A 233 -1.74 -25.48 9.54
C PRO A 233 -2.10 -24.75 10.85
N HIS A 234 -1.19 -24.77 11.82
CA HIS A 234 -1.31 -24.06 13.10
C HIS A 234 0.06 -23.50 13.53
N ALA A 235 0.10 -22.73 14.62
CA ALA A 235 1.36 -22.21 15.18
C ALA A 235 2.37 -23.33 15.43
N LEU A 236 3.67 -23.05 15.30
CA LEU A 236 4.74 -24.03 15.51
C LEU A 236 4.70 -24.67 16.91
N ARG A 237 4.30 -23.89 17.92
CA ARG A 237 4.09 -24.33 19.30
C ARG A 237 2.71 -23.83 19.77
N PRO A 238 1.63 -24.59 19.52
CA PRO A 238 0.30 -24.25 20.01
C PRO A 238 0.25 -24.57 21.52
N VAL A 239 -0.02 -23.56 22.36
CA VAL A 239 0.05 -23.71 23.82
C VAL A 239 -1.18 -23.04 24.44
N PRO A 240 -2.02 -23.77 25.20
CA PRO A 240 -3.05 -23.14 26.02
C PRO A 240 -2.47 -22.14 27.02
N GLY A 241 -3.14 -20.99 27.18
CA GLY A 241 -2.71 -19.94 28.10
C GLY A 241 -1.59 -19.04 27.57
N SER A 242 -1.19 -19.17 26.31
CA SER A 242 -0.09 -18.36 25.75
C SER A 242 -0.54 -17.01 25.16
N ALA A 243 -1.83 -16.72 25.13
CA ALA A 243 -2.35 -15.49 24.53
C ALA A 243 -2.43 -14.35 25.55
N ASP A 244 -2.20 -13.15 25.05
CA ASP A 244 -2.39 -11.88 25.73
C ASP A 244 -3.10 -10.95 24.74
N LEU A 245 -4.39 -10.67 25.01
CA LEU A 245 -5.30 -10.03 24.06
C LEU A 245 -5.95 -8.80 24.67
N CYS A 246 -5.83 -7.66 23.99
CA CYS A 246 -6.59 -6.44 24.30
C CYS A 246 -7.80 -6.31 23.36
N LEU A 247 -8.99 -6.22 23.95
CA LEU A 247 -10.27 -6.14 23.27
C LEU A 247 -10.97 -4.84 23.64
N ILE A 248 -11.40 -4.10 22.62
CA ILE A 248 -12.13 -2.84 22.81
C ILE A 248 -13.62 -3.14 22.93
N THR A 249 -14.25 -2.56 23.96
CA THR A 249 -15.70 -2.53 24.12
C THR A 249 -16.20 -1.09 24.04
N HIS A 250 -17.48 -0.92 23.69
CA HIS A 250 -18.19 0.35 23.80
C HIS A 250 -19.00 0.46 25.10
N SER A 251 -19.07 -0.62 25.88
CA SER A 251 -19.71 -0.59 27.20
C SER A 251 -18.79 0.10 28.19
N PRO A 252 -19.29 1.04 29.02
CA PRO A 252 -18.51 1.66 30.07
C PRO A 252 -17.87 0.63 31.01
N LEU A 253 -16.59 0.83 31.38
CA LEU A 253 -15.84 -0.15 32.17
C LEU A 253 -16.43 -0.44 33.57
N ASP A 254 -17.16 0.48 34.18
CA ASP A 254 -17.89 0.24 35.43
C ASP A 254 -19.00 -0.82 35.24
N GLN A 255 -19.71 -0.77 34.12
CA GLN A 255 -20.71 -1.78 33.76
C GLN A 255 -20.05 -3.12 33.42
N VAL A 256 -18.92 -3.09 32.72
CA VAL A 256 -18.13 -4.30 32.42
C VAL A 256 -17.66 -4.96 33.73
N ALA A 257 -17.12 -4.18 34.66
CA ALA A 257 -16.65 -4.69 35.95
C ALA A 257 -17.80 -5.32 36.77
N ALA A 258 -18.97 -4.67 36.79
CA ALA A 258 -20.16 -5.20 37.45
C ALA A 258 -20.64 -6.51 36.80
N HIS A 259 -20.67 -6.58 35.47
CA HIS A 259 -21.02 -7.79 34.71
C HIS A 259 -20.08 -8.96 35.01
N LEU A 260 -18.76 -8.72 34.93
CA LEU A 260 -17.75 -9.74 35.23
C LEU A 260 -17.88 -10.28 36.66
N THR A 261 -18.12 -9.39 37.62
CA THR A 261 -18.34 -9.76 39.02
C THR A 261 -19.59 -10.64 39.16
N ALA A 262 -20.70 -10.28 38.50
CA ALA A 262 -21.94 -11.05 38.51
C ALA A 262 -21.79 -12.43 37.83
N ALA A 263 -20.95 -12.51 36.80
CA ALA A 263 -20.58 -13.76 36.13
C ALA A 263 -19.56 -14.60 36.92
N GLY A 264 -19.08 -14.12 38.07
CA GLY A 264 -18.09 -14.82 38.90
C GLY A 264 -16.68 -14.83 38.31
N VAL A 265 -16.36 -13.88 37.43
CA VAL A 265 -15.05 -13.75 36.79
C VAL A 265 -14.20 -12.75 37.59
N PRO A 266 -13.07 -13.19 38.20
CA PRO A 266 -12.20 -12.29 38.94
C PRO A 266 -11.51 -11.27 38.03
N ILE A 267 -11.51 -10.01 38.46
CA ILE A 267 -10.71 -8.95 37.85
C ILE A 267 -9.33 -8.98 38.51
N GLU A 268 -8.28 -9.22 37.71
CA GLU A 268 -6.88 -9.28 38.16
C GLU A 268 -6.32 -7.87 38.38
N GLU A 269 -6.65 -6.91 37.52
CA GLU A 269 -6.25 -5.51 37.63
C GLU A 269 -7.26 -4.60 36.92
N GLY A 270 -7.42 -3.36 37.40
CA GLY A 270 -8.18 -2.30 36.72
C GLY A 270 -9.37 -1.76 37.52
N PRO A 271 -9.98 -0.64 37.07
CA PRO A 271 -9.65 0.12 35.86
C PRO A 271 -8.31 0.88 36.00
N VAL A 272 -7.45 0.76 34.99
CA VAL A 272 -6.12 1.40 34.96
C VAL A 272 -5.81 1.96 33.57
N PRO A 273 -5.06 3.09 33.47
CA PRO A 273 -4.67 3.65 32.19
C PRO A 273 -3.62 2.78 31.48
N ARG A 274 -3.74 2.67 30.15
CA ARG A 274 -2.86 1.94 29.24
C ARG A 274 -2.73 2.69 27.91
N THR A 275 -1.81 2.21 27.07
CA THR A 275 -1.58 2.75 25.73
C THR A 275 -2.15 1.78 24.70
N GLY A 276 -3.27 2.16 24.08
CA GLY A 276 -3.84 1.42 22.96
C GLY A 276 -3.21 1.80 21.63
N ALA A 277 -3.59 1.09 20.57
CA ALA A 277 -3.04 1.31 19.22
C ALA A 277 -3.35 2.69 18.63
N LEU A 278 -4.50 3.29 18.98
CA LEU A 278 -4.96 4.59 18.48
C LEU A 278 -4.82 5.74 19.51
N GLY A 279 -4.30 5.47 20.70
CA GLY A 279 -4.22 6.45 21.79
C GLY A 279 -4.39 5.83 23.17
N PRO A 280 -4.46 6.66 24.23
CA PRO A 280 -4.74 6.22 25.59
C PRO A 280 -6.05 5.44 25.70
N ILE A 281 -6.05 4.42 26.54
CA ILE A 281 -7.23 3.60 26.88
C ILE A 281 -7.26 3.38 28.39
N THR A 282 -8.45 3.13 28.94
CA THR A 282 -8.61 2.58 30.30
C THR A 282 -8.95 1.10 30.18
N SER A 283 -8.41 0.25 31.06
CA SER A 283 -8.47 -1.21 30.92
C SER A 283 -8.78 -1.97 32.22
N LEU A 284 -9.47 -3.11 32.07
CA LEU A 284 -9.64 -4.19 33.06
C LEU A 284 -8.93 -5.46 32.57
N TYR A 285 -8.34 -6.24 33.46
CA TYR A 285 -7.65 -7.49 33.15
C TYR A 285 -8.33 -8.68 33.83
N ILE A 286 -8.54 -9.77 33.08
CA ILE A 286 -9.08 -11.05 33.56
C ILE A 286 -8.27 -12.24 33.01
N ARG A 287 -8.51 -13.43 33.58
CA ARG A 287 -8.01 -14.70 33.05
C ARG A 287 -9.15 -15.50 32.46
N ASP A 288 -8.90 -16.08 31.28
CA ASP A 288 -9.78 -17.08 30.71
C ASP A 288 -9.52 -18.49 31.32
N PRO A 289 -10.29 -19.51 30.93
CA PRO A 289 -10.16 -20.88 31.45
C PRO A 289 -8.76 -21.51 31.33
N ASP A 290 -7.99 -21.10 30.33
CA ASP A 290 -6.64 -21.59 30.06
C ASP A 290 -5.56 -20.62 30.59
N HIS A 291 -5.96 -19.57 31.32
CA HIS A 291 -5.12 -18.51 31.85
C HIS A 291 -4.51 -17.56 30.81
N ASN A 292 -5.10 -17.48 29.61
CA ASN A 292 -4.79 -16.36 28.70
C ASN A 292 -5.11 -15.04 29.43
N LEU A 293 -4.29 -14.02 29.21
CA LEU A 293 -4.54 -12.68 29.75
C LEU A 293 -5.48 -11.95 28.79
N ILE A 294 -6.64 -11.53 29.29
CA ILE A 294 -7.63 -10.79 28.51
C ILE A 294 -7.78 -9.40 29.11
N GLU A 295 -7.41 -8.40 28.32
CA GLU A 295 -7.57 -6.98 28.60
C GLU A 295 -8.84 -6.47 27.90
N ILE A 296 -9.73 -5.83 28.66
CA ILE A 296 -10.98 -5.25 28.16
C ILE A 296 -10.92 -3.75 28.37
N SER A 297 -11.07 -2.98 27.29
CA SER A 297 -10.74 -1.55 27.33
C SER A 297 -11.77 -0.64 26.64
N ASN A 298 -11.83 0.61 27.08
CA ASN A 298 -12.45 1.71 26.34
C ASN A 298 -11.37 2.72 25.91
N TYR A 299 -11.54 3.33 24.73
CA TYR A 299 -10.86 4.59 24.43
C TYR A 299 -11.49 5.72 25.25
N ASP A 300 -10.64 6.62 25.75
CA ASP A 300 -11.08 7.83 26.47
C ASP A 300 -11.67 8.89 25.53
#